data_AF-A0A553DTF8-F1
#
_entry.id   AF-A0A553DTF8-F1
#
_cell.length_a   1.000
_cell.length_b   1.000
_cell.length_c   1.000
_cell.angle_alpha   90.00
_cell.angle_beta   90.00
_cell.angle_gamma   90.00
#
_symmetry.space_group_name_H-M   'P 1'
#
loop_
_entity.id
_entity.type
_entity.pdbx_description
1 polymer ?
#
loop_
_entity_poly.entity_id
_entity_poly.type
_entity_poly.pdbx_seq_one_letter_code
_entity_poly.pdbx_strand_id
1 'polypeptide(L)'
;MEDKYLQDISDIKNMMNKSSQFISLSGLAGVMAGVYALIGAYIAHELIQNNNNGYDNYSNTDAIITLESTTFKLIILTAFVVLLLSITTAALLTFNKAKREGETVWNTASKRLLANFMIPLVTGGIFGLLLLRNGSYGLIAPVTLIFYGLSCVNASKYTLRDVRYLGITIIILGLIATELSGYALEFWALGFGICHILYGSMMYFKYDRE
;
A
#
# COMPACT_ATOMS: atom_id res chain seq x y z
N MET A 1 41.74 0.21 21.39
CA MET A 1 41.65 1.56 20.77
C MET A 1 40.84 1.48 19.48
N GLU A 2 41.06 0.45 18.66
CA GLU A 2 40.29 0.12 17.46
C GLU A 2 38.78 -0.12 17.71
N ASP A 3 38.42 -0.86 18.76
CA ASP A 3 37.00 -1.11 19.12
C ASP A 3 36.23 0.18 19.47
N LYS A 4 36.91 1.14 20.12
CA LYS A 4 36.30 2.42 20.49
C LYS A 4 36.03 3.29 19.24
N TYR A 5 36.95 3.28 18.28
CA TYR A 5 36.77 3.97 17.01
C TYR A 5 35.62 3.37 16.18
N LEU A 6 35.51 2.04 16.12
CA LEU A 6 34.39 1.36 15.45
C LEU A 6 33.05 1.67 16.14
N GLN A 7 33.03 1.72 17.47
CA GLN A 7 31.86 2.11 18.26
C GLN A 7 31.45 3.56 17.98
N ASP A 8 32.40 4.50 18.02
CA ASP A 8 32.14 5.92 17.77
C ASP A 8 31.60 6.16 16.35
N ILE A 9 32.12 5.44 15.33
CA ILE A 9 31.58 5.50 13.96
C ILE A 9 30.16 4.92 13.89
N SER A 10 29.88 3.82 14.59
CA SER A 10 28.54 3.24 14.68
C SER A 10 27.55 4.24 15.28
N ASP A 11 27.95 4.92 16.37
CA ASP A 11 27.12 5.89 17.07
C ASP A 11 26.86 7.14 16.24
N ILE A 12 27.88 7.68 15.54
CA ILE A 12 27.72 8.79 14.59
C ILE A 12 26.74 8.40 13.47
N LYS A 13 26.87 7.19 12.91
CA LYS A 13 25.99 6.70 11.85
C LYS A 13 24.55 6.54 12.34
N ASN A 14 24.36 6.03 13.56
CA ASN A 14 23.04 5.90 14.18
C ASN A 14 22.40 7.27 14.45
N MET A 15 23.17 8.23 14.94
CA MET A 15 22.70 9.61 15.16
C MET A 15 22.32 10.30 13.83
N MET A 16 23.11 10.08 12.77
CA MET A 16 22.83 10.59 11.43
C MET A 16 21.58 9.94 10.83
N ASN A 17 21.39 8.62 10.99
CA ASN A 17 20.20 7.94 10.49
C ASN A 17 18.93 8.43 11.21
N LYS A 18 18.95 8.56 12.54
CA LYS A 18 17.80 9.09 13.32
C LYS A 18 17.45 10.55 12.98
N SER A 19 18.43 11.36 12.60
CA SER A 19 18.20 12.76 12.22
C SER A 19 17.74 12.94 10.77
N SER A 20 17.97 11.94 9.89
CA SER A 20 17.68 12.02 8.46
C SER A 20 16.56 11.09 7.97
N GLN A 21 16.20 10.06 8.73
CA GLN A 21 15.23 9.03 8.38
C GLN A 21 14.19 8.82 9.49
N PHE A 22 12.95 8.54 9.10
CA PHE A 22 11.87 8.16 9.99
C PHE A 22 11.86 6.64 10.20
N ILE A 23 12.30 6.19 11.39
CA ILE A 23 12.52 4.76 11.72
C ILE A 23 11.31 4.15 12.47
N SER A 24 10.47 4.98 13.09
CA SER A 24 9.31 4.54 13.88
C SER A 24 8.11 4.04 13.06
N LEU A 25 8.29 3.72 11.77
CA LEU A 25 7.24 3.08 10.97
C LEU A 25 6.97 1.67 11.53
N SER A 26 5.70 1.36 11.83
CA SER A 26 5.35 0.05 12.41
C SER A 26 5.19 -1.03 11.35
N GLY A 27 5.80 -2.20 11.57
CA GLY A 27 5.60 -3.39 10.75
C GLY A 27 4.19 -3.97 10.85
N LEU A 28 3.58 -3.91 12.04
CA LEU A 28 2.20 -4.36 12.28
C LEU A 28 1.19 -3.58 11.42
N ALA A 29 1.46 -2.31 11.10
CA ALA A 29 0.64 -1.53 10.19
C ALA A 29 0.56 -2.17 8.79
N GLY A 30 1.70 -2.66 8.29
CA GLY A 30 1.76 -3.37 7.00
C GLY A 30 0.96 -4.68 7.02
N VAL A 31 1.07 -5.44 8.12
CA VAL A 31 0.30 -6.69 8.29
C VAL A 31 -1.20 -6.41 8.28
N MET A 32 -1.66 -5.42 9.05
CA MET A 32 -3.08 -5.06 9.10
C MET A 32 -3.59 -4.55 7.74
N ALA A 33 -2.84 -3.69 7.06
CA ALA A 33 -3.19 -3.24 5.71
C ALA A 33 -3.38 -4.42 4.74
N GLY A 34 -2.49 -5.41 4.81
CA GLY A 34 -2.59 -6.61 3.99
C GLY A 34 -3.79 -7.49 4.33
N VAL A 35 -4.11 -7.66 5.62
CA VAL A 35 -5.32 -8.37 6.06
C VAL A 35 -6.58 -7.67 5.55
N TYR A 36 -6.67 -6.35 5.70
CA TYR A 36 -7.81 -5.57 5.19
C TYR A 36 -7.95 -5.69 3.67
N ALA A 37 -6.84 -5.65 2.93
CA ALA A 37 -6.84 -5.81 1.49
C ALA A 37 -7.34 -7.19 1.04
N LEU A 38 -6.94 -8.27 1.73
CA LEU A 38 -7.43 -9.62 1.42
C LEU A 38 -8.93 -9.78 1.71
N ILE A 39 -9.40 -9.25 2.85
CA ILE A 39 -10.84 -9.25 3.18
C ILE A 39 -11.61 -8.43 2.14
N GLY A 40 -11.11 -7.24 1.78
CA GLY A 40 -11.74 -6.41 0.75
C GLY A 40 -11.75 -7.08 -0.62
N ALA A 41 -10.69 -7.80 -0.99
CA ALA A 41 -10.63 -8.56 -2.23
C ALA A 41 -11.65 -9.71 -2.23
N TYR A 42 -11.79 -10.42 -1.12
CA TYR A 42 -12.81 -11.46 -0.97
C TYR A 42 -14.23 -10.88 -1.11
N ILE A 43 -14.54 -9.77 -0.42
CA ILE A 43 -15.83 -9.10 -0.54
C ILE A 43 -16.11 -8.66 -1.98
N ALA A 44 -15.12 -8.05 -2.65
CA ALA A 44 -15.27 -7.64 -4.04
C ALA A 44 -15.49 -8.84 -4.98
N HIS A 45 -14.86 -9.98 -4.72
CA HIS A 45 -15.07 -11.22 -5.47
C HIS A 45 -16.51 -11.72 -5.34
N GLU A 46 -17.04 -11.78 -4.11
CA GLU A 46 -18.43 -12.16 -3.84
C GLU A 46 -19.42 -11.20 -4.51
N LEU A 47 -19.14 -9.89 -4.49
CA LEU A 47 -19.97 -8.89 -5.17
C LEU A 47 -20.02 -9.12 -6.70
N ILE A 48 -18.88 -9.45 -7.31
CA ILE A 48 -18.79 -9.78 -8.73
C ILE A 48 -19.55 -11.07 -9.04
N GLN A 49 -19.36 -12.12 -8.25
CA GLN A 49 -20.07 -13.40 -8.43
C GLN A 49 -21.58 -13.24 -8.28
N ASN A 50 -22.05 -12.54 -7.24
CA ASN A 50 -23.48 -12.31 -7.02
C ASN A 50 -24.13 -11.49 -8.14
N ASN A 51 -23.40 -10.53 -8.71
CA ASN A 51 -23.86 -9.79 -9.87
C ASN A 51 -24.04 -10.70 -11.09
N ASN A 52 -23.13 -11.65 -11.28
CA ASN A 52 -23.20 -12.62 -12.38
C ASN A 52 -24.34 -13.63 -12.17
N ASN A 53 -24.53 -14.12 -10.93
CA ASN A 53 -25.57 -15.10 -10.59
C ASN A 53 -26.98 -14.47 -10.50
N GLY A 54 -27.08 -13.18 -10.20
CA GLY A 54 -28.35 -12.44 -10.14
C GLY A 54 -28.92 -12.04 -11.51
N TYR A 55 -28.13 -12.16 -12.57
CA TYR A 55 -28.52 -11.82 -13.95
C TYR A 55 -29.08 -13.01 -14.76
N ASP A 56 -29.38 -14.13 -14.10
CA ASP A 56 -30.06 -15.27 -14.73
C ASP A 56 -31.57 -15.20 -14.56
N ASN A 57 -32.26 -14.86 -15.65
CA ASN A 57 -33.45 -15.58 -16.14
C ASN A 57 -34.00 -15.09 -17.51
N TYR A 58 -33.45 -14.05 -18.17
CA TYR A 58 -34.03 -13.62 -19.47
C TYR A 58 -33.10 -13.13 -20.58
N SER A 59 -31.79 -12.97 -20.35
CA SER A 59 -30.90 -12.50 -21.42
C SER A 59 -29.47 -12.97 -21.21
N ASN A 60 -29.01 -13.87 -22.09
CA ASN A 60 -27.61 -14.30 -22.28
C ASN A 60 -26.73 -13.12 -22.75
N THR A 61 -26.60 -12.09 -21.93
CA THR A 61 -25.71 -10.96 -22.17
C THR A 61 -24.80 -10.91 -20.97
N ASP A 62 -23.49 -11.05 -21.19
CA ASP A 62 -22.47 -10.93 -20.14
C ASP A 62 -22.84 -9.76 -19.23
N ALA A 63 -22.90 -9.99 -17.91
CA ALA A 63 -23.31 -8.97 -16.96
C ALA A 63 -22.24 -7.86 -16.90
N ILE A 64 -22.29 -6.92 -17.84
CA ILE A 64 -21.35 -5.82 -17.94
C ILE A 64 -21.48 -4.98 -16.66
N ILE A 65 -20.43 -4.98 -15.84
CA ILE A 65 -20.33 -4.10 -14.67
C ILE A 65 -20.10 -2.67 -15.17
N THR A 66 -21.18 -1.90 -15.28
CA THR A 66 -21.11 -0.49 -15.63
C THR A 66 -20.79 0.36 -14.40
N LEU A 67 -20.27 1.58 -14.62
CA LEU A 67 -20.01 2.56 -13.55
C LEU A 67 -21.26 2.89 -12.71
N GLU A 68 -22.44 2.79 -13.32
CA GLU A 68 -23.71 3.10 -12.66
C GLU A 68 -24.25 1.95 -11.81
N SER A 69 -23.75 0.72 -12.04
CA SER A 69 -24.17 -0.48 -11.32
C SER A 69 -23.95 -0.36 -9.82
N THR A 70 -24.89 -0.90 -9.04
CA THR A 70 -24.77 -0.99 -7.59
C THR A 70 -23.51 -1.77 -7.20
N THR A 71 -23.18 -2.81 -7.95
CA THR A 71 -21.98 -3.64 -7.79
C THR A 71 -20.70 -2.81 -7.86
N PHE A 72 -20.55 -1.97 -8.90
CA PHE A 72 -19.38 -1.10 -9.02
C PHE A 72 -19.25 -0.13 -7.84
N LYS A 73 -20.37 0.50 -7.43
CA LYS A 73 -20.38 1.42 -6.28
C LYS A 73 -19.97 0.72 -4.98
N LEU A 74 -20.42 -0.52 -4.77
CA LEU A 74 -20.05 -1.32 -3.60
C LEU A 74 -18.57 -1.74 -3.61
N ILE A 75 -18.00 -2.05 -4.79
CA ILE A 75 -16.56 -2.33 -4.92
C ILE A 75 -15.74 -1.08 -4.57
N ILE A 76 -16.12 0.09 -5.09
CA ILE A 76 -15.45 1.36 -4.77
C ILE A 76 -15.59 1.69 -3.28
N LEU A 77 -16.77 1.50 -2.69
CA LEU A 77 -16.98 1.67 -1.25
C LEU A 77 -16.07 0.74 -0.44
N THR A 78 -15.97 -0.53 -0.84
CA THR A 78 -15.10 -1.52 -0.19
C THR A 78 -13.64 -1.08 -0.26
N ALA A 79 -13.16 -0.68 -1.43
CA ALA A 79 -11.80 -0.16 -1.60
C ALA A 79 -11.53 1.08 -0.73
N PHE A 80 -12.51 2.00 -0.65
CA PHE A 80 -12.41 3.19 0.20
C PHE A 80 -12.36 2.84 1.69
N VAL A 81 -13.20 1.91 2.16
CA VAL A 81 -13.18 1.44 3.55
C VAL A 81 -11.84 0.76 3.88
N VAL A 82 -11.33 -0.10 3.01
CA VAL A 82 -10.01 -0.74 3.18
C VAL A 82 -8.91 0.31 3.29
N LEU A 83 -8.92 1.32 2.42
CA LEU A 83 -7.94 2.41 2.44
C LEU A 83 -8.02 3.18 3.77
N LEU A 84 -9.22 3.54 4.22
CA LEU A 84 -9.44 4.32 5.43
C LEU A 84 -9.01 3.54 6.68
N LEU A 85 -9.35 2.25 6.77
CA LEU A 85 -8.89 1.36 7.85
C LEU A 85 -7.38 1.20 7.85
N SER A 86 -6.77 1.03 6.67
CA SER A 86 -5.31 0.89 6.53
C SER A 86 -4.57 2.15 6.98
N ILE A 87 -4.99 3.33 6.51
CA ILE A 87 -4.38 4.61 6.89
C ILE A 87 -4.55 4.87 8.38
N THR A 88 -5.75 4.67 8.92
CA THR A 88 -6.04 4.92 10.34
C THR A 88 -5.22 3.99 11.23
N THR A 89 -5.17 2.70 10.90
CA THR A 89 -4.38 1.71 11.65
C THR A 89 -2.89 2.01 11.55
N ALA A 90 -2.39 2.34 10.36
CA ALA A 90 -0.99 2.69 10.16
C ALA A 90 -0.57 3.93 10.95
N ALA A 91 -1.41 4.97 10.94
CA ALA A 91 -1.19 6.17 11.74
C ALA A 91 -1.13 5.82 13.24
N LEU A 92 -2.16 5.15 13.78
CA LEU A 92 -2.24 4.82 15.21
C LEU A 92 -1.06 3.98 15.70
N LEU A 93 -0.70 2.92 14.97
CA LEU A 93 0.41 2.05 15.35
C LEU A 93 1.76 2.77 15.25
N THR A 94 1.95 3.61 14.23
CA THR A 94 3.15 4.44 14.07
C THR A 94 3.27 5.49 15.17
N PHE A 95 2.17 6.14 15.56
CA PHE A 95 2.12 7.07 16.70
C PHE A 95 2.48 6.39 18.01
N ASN A 96 1.91 5.20 18.25
CA ASN A 96 2.21 4.43 19.47
C ASN A 96 3.67 3.98 19.50
N LYS A 97 4.23 3.54 18.37
CA LYS A 97 5.64 3.14 18.26
C LYS A 97 6.58 4.32 18.53
N ALA A 98 6.38 5.45 17.85
CA ALA A 98 7.20 6.64 18.05
C ALA A 98 7.14 7.15 19.50
N LYS A 99 5.96 7.12 20.14
CA LYS A 99 5.81 7.48 21.55
C LYS A 99 6.60 6.55 22.48
N ARG A 100 6.62 5.24 22.20
CA ARG A 100 7.42 4.27 22.97
C ARG A 100 8.93 4.49 22.79
N GLU A 101 9.35 4.94 21.61
CA GLU A 101 10.74 5.22 21.28
C GLU A 101 11.20 6.63 21.70
N GLY A 102 10.31 7.45 22.28
CA GLY A 102 10.60 8.83 22.67
C GLY A 102 10.79 9.78 21.48
N GLU A 103 10.37 9.39 20.27
CA GLU A 103 10.47 10.19 19.06
C GLU A 103 9.15 10.92 18.75
N THR A 104 9.26 12.13 18.21
CA THR A 104 8.09 12.85 17.70
C THR A 104 7.77 12.40 16.27
N VAL A 105 6.54 11.92 16.02
CA VAL A 105 6.10 11.52 14.68
C VAL A 105 6.16 12.66 13.66
N TRP A 106 5.97 13.90 14.10
CA TRP A 106 5.91 15.07 13.20
C TRP A 106 7.23 15.82 13.13
N ASN A 107 8.27 15.18 12.59
CA ASN A 107 9.60 15.75 12.43
C ASN A 107 9.93 16.05 10.95
N THR A 108 11.13 16.59 10.69
CA THR A 108 11.56 16.93 9.32
C THR A 108 11.64 15.70 8.41
N ALA A 109 12.07 14.54 8.92
CA ALA A 109 12.16 13.30 8.16
C ALA A 109 10.77 12.77 7.78
N SER A 110 9.81 12.76 8.70
CA SER A 110 8.45 12.28 8.43
C SER A 110 7.68 13.21 7.47
N LYS A 111 7.88 14.53 7.55
CA LYS A 111 7.34 15.48 6.55
C LYS A 111 7.91 15.21 5.15
N ARG A 112 9.23 14.99 5.04
CA ARG A 112 9.87 14.65 3.76
C ARG A 112 9.38 13.32 3.22
N LEU A 113 9.26 12.31 4.09
CA LEU A 113 8.68 11.02 3.75
C LEU A 113 7.27 11.18 3.18
N LEU A 114 6.37 11.85 3.91
CA LEU A 114 5.00 12.06 3.49
C LEU A 114 4.91 12.84 2.18
N ALA A 115 5.69 13.91 2.02
CA ALA A 115 5.70 14.67 0.77
C ALA A 115 6.12 13.82 -0.43
N ASN A 116 7.21 13.05 -0.29
CA ASN A 116 7.73 12.20 -1.38
C ASN A 116 6.86 10.96 -1.63
N PHE A 117 6.14 10.48 -0.63
CA PHE A 117 5.12 9.43 -0.78
C PHE A 117 3.87 9.97 -1.49
N MET A 118 3.40 11.16 -1.11
CA MET A 118 2.14 11.71 -1.62
C MET A 118 2.24 12.19 -3.06
N ILE A 119 3.41 12.64 -3.53
CA ILE A 119 3.56 13.12 -4.92
C ILE A 119 3.16 12.03 -5.94
N PRO A 120 3.76 10.80 -5.94
CA PRO A 120 3.33 9.77 -6.87
C PRO A 120 1.94 9.23 -6.52
N LEU A 121 1.58 9.10 -5.24
CA LEU A 121 0.28 8.54 -4.85
C LEU A 121 -0.90 9.38 -5.36
N VAL A 122 -0.85 10.70 -5.13
CA VAL A 122 -1.89 11.63 -5.60
C VAL A 122 -1.90 11.70 -7.11
N THR A 123 -0.73 11.74 -7.75
CA THR A 123 -0.63 11.72 -9.22
C THR A 123 -1.29 10.46 -9.80
N GLY A 124 -0.99 9.29 -9.23
CA GLY A 124 -1.58 8.01 -9.64
C GLY A 124 -3.07 7.92 -9.35
N GLY A 125 -3.53 8.44 -8.22
CA GLY A 125 -4.95 8.52 -7.89
C GLY A 125 -5.74 9.38 -8.87
N ILE A 126 -5.25 10.59 -9.17
CA ILE A 126 -5.84 11.47 -10.19
C ILE A 126 -5.80 10.79 -11.57
N PHE A 127 -4.66 10.19 -11.94
CA PHE A 127 -4.54 9.48 -13.21
C PHE A 127 -5.51 8.30 -13.33
N GLY A 128 -5.69 7.51 -12.26
CA GLY A 128 -6.69 6.46 -12.18
C GLY A 128 -8.12 6.97 -12.37
N LEU A 129 -8.48 8.09 -11.73
CA LEU A 129 -9.80 8.72 -11.93
C LEU A 129 -10.00 9.21 -13.38
N LEU A 130 -8.95 9.75 -14.01
CA LEU A 130 -9.00 10.13 -15.42
C LEU A 130 -9.17 8.90 -16.32
N LEU A 131 -8.52 7.77 -16.03
CA LEU A 131 -8.72 6.52 -16.77
C LEU A 131 -10.14 5.98 -16.62
N LEU A 132 -10.73 6.03 -15.43
CA LEU A 132 -12.15 5.69 -15.22
C LEU A 132 -13.06 6.56 -16.10
N ARG A 133 -12.81 7.87 -16.12
CA ARG A 133 -13.58 8.82 -16.94
C ARG A 133 -13.45 8.55 -18.44
N ASN A 134 -12.31 8.03 -18.89
CA ASN A 134 -12.06 7.67 -20.30
C ASN A 134 -12.43 6.22 -20.64
N GLY A 135 -13.04 5.46 -19.72
CA GLY A 135 -13.48 4.09 -19.95
C GLY A 135 -12.37 3.03 -19.95
N SER A 136 -11.15 3.37 -19.53
CA SER A 136 -10.00 2.46 -19.48
C SER A 136 -9.93 1.66 -18.16
N TYR A 137 -10.99 0.91 -17.84
CA TYR A 137 -11.15 0.22 -16.55
C TYR A 137 -10.07 -0.83 -16.26
N GLY A 138 -9.58 -1.52 -17.30
CA GLY A 138 -8.55 -2.56 -17.15
C GLY A 138 -7.22 -2.05 -16.60
N LEU A 139 -6.95 -0.73 -16.70
CA LEU A 139 -5.70 -0.12 -16.25
C LEU A 139 -5.74 0.37 -14.80
N ILE A 140 -6.87 0.30 -14.11
CA ILE A 140 -7.01 0.82 -12.75
C ILE A 140 -6.17 0.04 -11.74
N ALA A 141 -6.21 -1.29 -11.78
CA ALA A 141 -5.37 -2.10 -10.89
C ALA A 141 -3.86 -1.92 -11.18
N PRO A 142 -3.40 -2.00 -12.45
CA PRO A 142 -2.01 -1.70 -12.80
C PRO A 142 -1.54 -0.33 -12.31
N VAL A 143 -2.29 0.73 -12.59
CA VAL A 143 -1.91 2.11 -12.25
C VAL A 143 -1.85 2.32 -10.74
N THR A 144 -2.84 1.81 -9.99
CA THR A 144 -2.82 1.92 -8.53
C THR A 144 -1.62 1.19 -7.91
N LEU A 145 -1.26 0.01 -8.41
CA LEU A 145 -0.06 -0.71 -7.98
C LEU A 145 1.22 0.05 -8.35
N ILE A 146 1.39 0.45 -9.62
CA ILE A 146 2.59 1.13 -10.10
C ILE A 146 2.84 2.42 -9.32
N PHE A 147 1.83 3.29 -9.19
CA PHE A 147 2.01 4.57 -8.51
C PHE A 147 2.15 4.42 -7.00
N TYR A 148 1.49 3.45 -6.37
CA TYR A 148 1.77 3.12 -4.98
C TYR A 148 3.22 2.64 -4.80
N GLY A 149 3.69 1.73 -5.66
CA GLY A 149 5.05 1.23 -5.61
C GLY A 149 6.09 2.33 -5.83
N LEU A 150 5.83 3.27 -6.76
CA LEU A 150 6.64 4.48 -6.95
C LEU A 150 6.61 5.39 -5.72
N SER A 151 5.47 5.51 -5.04
CA SER A 151 5.35 6.24 -3.77
C SER A 151 6.26 5.64 -2.70
N CYS A 152 6.26 4.31 -2.56
CA CYS A 152 7.16 3.59 -1.65
C CYS A 152 8.63 3.79 -2.01
N VAL A 153 8.99 3.64 -3.29
CA VAL A 153 10.39 3.86 -3.74
C VAL A 153 10.84 5.29 -3.44
N ASN A 154 10.00 6.29 -3.72
CA ASN A 154 10.34 7.70 -3.48
C ASN A 154 10.45 8.01 -1.97
N ALA A 155 9.53 7.49 -1.17
CA ALA A 155 9.55 7.63 0.28
C ALA A 155 10.73 6.91 0.96
N SER A 156 11.22 5.81 0.37
CA SER A 156 12.23 4.94 0.98
C SER A 156 13.56 5.62 1.32
N LYS A 157 13.86 6.77 0.69
CA LYS A 157 15.04 7.59 1.04
C LYS A 157 14.96 8.14 2.47
N TYR A 158 13.76 8.37 2.97
CA TYR A 158 13.48 9.02 4.25
C TYR A 158 12.96 8.04 5.31
N THR A 159 13.05 6.73 5.08
CA THR A 159 12.65 5.69 6.04
C THR A 159 13.49 4.43 5.86
N LEU A 160 13.03 3.33 6.46
CA LEU A 160 13.64 2.01 6.38
C LEU A 160 13.84 1.62 4.92
N ARG A 161 15.08 1.25 4.59
CA ARG A 161 15.49 0.85 3.23
C ARG A 161 14.63 -0.27 2.66
N ASP A 162 14.08 -1.12 3.53
CA ASP A 162 13.24 -2.24 3.15
C ASP A 162 11.98 -1.78 2.38
N VAL A 163 11.47 -0.55 2.62
CA VAL A 163 10.28 0.00 1.94
C VAL A 163 10.53 0.10 0.43
N ARG A 164 11.78 0.28 0.02
CA ARG A 164 12.19 0.30 -1.39
C ARG A 164 11.92 -1.04 -2.07
N TYR A 165 12.22 -2.15 -1.39
CA TYR A 165 12.04 -3.48 -1.98
C TYR A 165 10.56 -3.81 -2.13
N LEU A 166 9.71 -3.47 -1.15
CA LEU A 166 8.27 -3.53 -1.30
C LEU A 166 7.82 -2.71 -2.52
N GLY A 167 8.25 -1.45 -2.61
CA GLY A 167 7.89 -0.57 -3.73
C GLY A 167 8.26 -1.15 -5.09
N ILE A 168 9.47 -1.71 -5.24
CA ILE A 168 9.92 -2.37 -6.48
C ILE A 168 9.06 -3.60 -6.79
N THR A 169 8.78 -4.45 -5.80
CA THR A 169 7.90 -5.62 -5.98
C THR A 169 6.52 -5.21 -6.47
N ILE A 170 5.92 -4.18 -5.87
CA ILE A 170 4.59 -3.70 -6.28
C ILE A 170 4.62 -3.06 -7.68
N ILE A 171 5.69 -2.34 -8.05
CA ILE A 171 5.86 -1.83 -9.43
C ILE A 171 5.89 -2.98 -10.43
N ILE A 172 6.69 -4.02 -10.17
CA ILE A 172 6.79 -5.19 -11.05
C ILE A 172 5.43 -5.87 -11.20
N LEU A 173 4.71 -6.08 -10.09
CA LEU A 173 3.35 -6.64 -10.12
C LEU A 173 2.39 -5.78 -10.94
N GLY A 174 2.42 -4.45 -10.80
CA GLY A 174 1.58 -3.57 -11.58
C GLY A 174 1.93 -3.55 -13.08
N LEU A 175 3.21 -3.69 -13.43
CA LEU A 175 3.64 -3.84 -14.83
C LEU A 175 3.13 -5.17 -15.42
N ILE A 176 3.25 -6.28 -14.69
CA ILE A 176 2.72 -7.58 -15.12
C ILE A 176 1.18 -7.52 -15.24
N ALA A 177 0.51 -6.85 -14.30
CA ALA A 177 -0.94 -6.65 -14.33
C ALA A 177 -1.40 -5.85 -15.56
N THR A 178 -0.54 -4.99 -16.13
CA THR A 178 -0.84 -4.24 -17.35
C THR A 178 -1.03 -5.17 -18.54
N GLU A 179 -0.21 -6.22 -18.64
CA GLU A 179 -0.28 -7.22 -19.70
C GLU A 179 -1.42 -8.20 -19.48
N LEU A 180 -1.62 -8.63 -18.23
CA LEU A 180 -2.64 -9.61 -17.85
C LEU A 180 -3.97 -8.95 -17.49
N SER A 181 -4.56 -8.28 -18.49
CA SER A 181 -5.89 -7.67 -18.34
C SER A 181 -6.94 -8.74 -17.97
N GLY A 182 -7.73 -8.48 -16.93
CA GLY A 182 -8.73 -9.42 -16.39
C GLY A 182 -8.45 -9.92 -14.97
N TYR A 183 -7.19 -9.90 -14.52
CA TYR A 183 -6.79 -10.38 -13.18
C TYR A 183 -6.63 -9.26 -12.14
N ALA A 184 -7.41 -8.18 -12.29
CA ALA A 184 -7.26 -6.96 -11.50
C ALA A 184 -7.34 -7.21 -9.98
N LEU A 185 -8.29 -8.06 -9.58
CA LEU A 185 -8.56 -8.35 -8.17
C LEU A 185 -7.46 -9.22 -7.55
N GLU A 186 -6.95 -10.19 -8.30
CA GLU A 186 -5.87 -11.09 -7.93
C GLU A 186 -4.57 -10.30 -7.74
N PHE A 187 -4.26 -9.36 -8.65
CA PHE A 187 -3.09 -8.50 -8.51
C PHE A 187 -3.19 -7.54 -7.32
N TRP A 188 -4.39 -7.03 -7.01
CA TRP A 188 -4.62 -6.28 -5.77
C TRP A 188 -4.47 -7.14 -4.53
N ALA A 189 -5.04 -8.35 -4.50
CA ALA A 189 -4.90 -9.28 -3.38
C ALA A 189 -3.42 -9.67 -3.16
N LEU A 190 -2.69 -9.90 -4.24
CA LEU A 190 -1.26 -10.22 -4.19
C LEU A 190 -0.44 -9.03 -3.71
N GLY A 191 -0.59 -7.86 -4.35
CA GLY A 191 0.19 -6.68 -4.07
C GLY A 191 -0.18 -6.01 -2.74
N PHE A 192 -1.43 -5.58 -2.58
CA PHE A 192 -1.89 -4.90 -1.38
C PHE A 192 -2.15 -5.85 -0.21
N GLY A 193 -2.42 -7.13 -0.47
CA GLY A 193 -2.62 -8.16 0.56
C GLY A 193 -1.34 -8.88 0.93
N ILE A 194 -0.99 -9.92 0.17
CA ILE A 194 0.08 -10.87 0.50
C ILE A 194 1.43 -10.16 0.67
N CYS A 195 1.84 -9.33 -0.29
CA CYS A 195 3.13 -8.63 -0.20
C CYS A 195 3.21 -7.72 1.04
N HIS A 196 2.11 -7.07 1.43
CA HIS A 196 2.08 -6.24 2.64
C HIS A 196 2.14 -7.06 3.92
N ILE A 197 1.50 -8.23 3.99
CA ILE A 197 1.61 -9.15 5.13
C ILE A 197 3.05 -9.63 5.28
N LEU A 198 3.66 -10.13 4.20
CA LEU A 198 5.03 -10.62 4.22
C LEU A 198 6.01 -9.52 4.62
N TYR A 199 5.88 -8.35 3.99
CA TYR A 199 6.74 -7.21 4.27
C TYR A 199 6.56 -6.66 5.68
N GLY A 200 5.31 -6.46 6.12
CA GLY A 200 4.98 -5.98 7.46
C GLY A 200 5.48 -6.93 8.55
N SER A 201 5.36 -8.24 8.31
CA SER A 201 5.89 -9.27 9.22
C SER A 201 7.42 -9.18 9.30
N MET A 202 8.10 -9.08 8.15
CA MET A 202 9.56 -8.91 8.10
C MET A 202 10.01 -7.66 8.86
N MET A 203 9.35 -6.52 8.64
CA MET A 203 9.65 -5.30 9.40
C MET A 203 9.41 -5.49 10.89
N TYR A 204 8.31 -6.12 11.27
CA TYR A 204 7.98 -6.34 12.68
C TYR A 204 9.09 -7.13 13.40
N PHE A 205 9.53 -8.24 12.82
CA PHE A 205 10.59 -9.06 13.40
C PHE A 205 11.96 -8.37 13.42
N LYS A 206 12.23 -7.48 12.46
CA LYS A 206 13.52 -6.80 12.32
C LYS A 206 13.63 -5.49 13.09
N TYR A 207 12.51 -4.80 13.32
CA TYR A 207 12.50 -3.41 13.82
C TYR A 207 11.48 -3.11 14.93
N ASP A 208 10.52 -4.00 15.23
CA ASP A 208 9.45 -3.71 16.21
C ASP A 208 9.44 -4.69 17.41
N ARG A 209 10.01 -5.90 17.28
CA ARG A 209 9.93 -6.95 18.30
C ARG A 209 10.82 -6.69 19.52
N GLU A 210 11.81 -5.81 19.38
CA GLU A 210 12.74 -5.39 20.45
C GLU A 210 12.37 -4.00 20.97
#